data_AF-A0A0K4LWN9-F1
#
_entry.id   AF-A0A0K4LWN9-F1
#
_cell.length_a   1.000
_cell.length_b   1.000
_cell.length_c   1.000
_cell.angle_alpha   90.00
_cell.angle_beta   90.00
_cell.angle_gamma   90.00
#
_symmetry.space_group_name_H-M   'P 1'
#
loop_
_entity.id
_entity.type
_entity.pdbx_description
1 polymer ?
#
loop_
_entity_poly.entity_id
_entity_poly.type
_entity_poly.pdbx_seq_one_letter_code
_entity_poly.pdbx_strand_id
1 'polypeptide(L)'
;MNNDEFQISPDEVTSELTSAKERFLRGIQPYVRNGGISNLADLHEVQQHASKYFNTAVKLVQKVDLCKLDDNKTFAISLAGDCRAVLETYLEYYDMMVANIKHLKIDPDNIVLYSKDGLSNIQRIIKKYSSKDIYTAIIAEFESRKLPIDGFTIGTPMNWKLIVTAIIGFLSFCIFLSITLLMPDLNEFQKKMISSLYFMSAAVGISPFIANNIKVNGKMVFRGSEFKVSAIGGLATLIVSFIIQVI
;
A
#
# COMPACT_ATOMS: atom_id res chain seq x y z
N MET A 1 3.79 14.22 19.77
CA MET A 1 4.69 13.23 19.15
C MET A 1 3.97 11.89 19.19
N ASN A 2 3.28 11.52 18.11
CA ASN A 2 2.97 10.12 17.84
C ASN A 2 3.79 9.79 16.60
N ASN A 3 4.87 9.03 16.81
CA ASN A 3 5.53 8.34 15.73
C ASN A 3 4.56 7.26 15.26
N ASP A 4 3.82 7.55 14.19
CA ASP A 4 3.20 6.50 13.38
C ASP A 4 4.33 5.78 12.62
N GLU A 5 5.20 5.12 13.38
CA GLU A 5 6.15 4.16 12.86
C GLU A 5 5.37 3.10 12.09
N PHE A 6 5.87 2.77 10.90
CA PHE A 6 5.47 1.60 10.16
C PHE A 6 5.43 0.42 11.13
N GLN A 7 4.24 -0.09 11.45
CA GLN A 7 4.06 -1.02 12.58
C GLN A 7 4.72 -2.38 12.37
N ILE A 8 5.26 -2.64 11.18
CA ILE A 8 6.03 -3.81 10.79
C ILE A 8 7.03 -3.37 9.72
N SER A 9 8.29 -3.80 9.83
CA SER A 9 9.32 -3.49 8.83
C SER A 9 9.18 -4.36 7.57
N PRO A 10 9.68 -3.90 6.41
CA PRO A 10 9.74 -4.72 5.18
C PRO A 10 10.38 -6.10 5.38
N ASP A 11 11.47 -6.13 6.12
CA ASP A 11 12.24 -7.34 6.39
C ASP A 11 11.45 -8.30 7.28
N GLU A 12 10.65 -7.77 8.20
CA GLU A 12 9.78 -8.55 9.08
C GLU A 12 8.64 -9.21 8.31
N VAL A 13 7.97 -8.51 7.38
CA VAL A 13 6.94 -9.13 6.51
C VAL A 13 7.54 -10.26 5.69
N THR A 14 8.67 -9.96 5.02
CA THR A 14 9.32 -10.90 4.10
C THR A 14 9.82 -12.14 4.85
N SER A 15 10.44 -11.94 6.01
CA SER A 15 10.93 -13.02 6.88
C SER A 15 9.79 -13.89 7.40
N GLU A 16 8.71 -13.28 7.90
CA GLU A 16 7.55 -14.03 8.41
C GLU A 16 6.83 -14.80 7.31
N LEU A 17 6.66 -14.22 6.12
CA LEU A 17 6.09 -14.91 4.96
C LEU A 17 6.96 -16.09 4.52
N THR A 18 8.28 -15.90 4.49
CA THR A 18 9.25 -16.96 4.17
C THR A 18 9.16 -18.09 5.19
N SER A 19 9.23 -17.76 6.48
CA SER A 19 9.11 -18.72 7.58
C SER A 19 7.77 -19.48 7.55
N ALA A 20 6.67 -18.79 7.24
CA ALA A 20 5.36 -19.42 7.09
C ALA A 20 5.29 -20.35 5.88
N LYS A 21 5.89 -19.97 4.74
CA LYS A 21 5.99 -20.81 3.54
C LYS A 21 6.81 -22.06 3.82
N GLU A 22 7.95 -21.93 4.48
CA GLU A 22 8.78 -23.09 4.88
C GLU A 22 8.01 -24.05 5.79
N ARG A 23 7.29 -23.54 6.79
CA ARG A 23 6.44 -24.38 7.67
C ARG A 23 5.37 -25.12 6.88
N PHE A 24 4.75 -24.46 5.91
CA PHE A 24 3.77 -25.09 5.02
C PHE A 24 4.41 -26.19 4.18
N LEU A 25 5.48 -25.87 3.44
CA LEU A 25 6.17 -26.83 2.57
C LEU A 25 6.69 -28.04 3.34
N ARG A 26 7.23 -27.82 4.54
CA ARG A 26 7.71 -28.91 5.42
C ARG A 26 6.55 -29.77 5.93
N GLY A 27 5.41 -29.15 6.24
CA GLY A 27 4.20 -29.85 6.67
C GLY A 27 3.59 -30.71 5.57
N ILE A 28 3.62 -30.25 4.31
CA ILE A 28 3.07 -31.02 3.19
C ILE A 28 4.08 -32.00 2.55
N GLN A 29 5.36 -31.91 2.91
CA GLN A 29 6.44 -32.72 2.34
C GLN A 29 6.16 -34.24 2.35
N PRO A 30 5.60 -34.85 3.41
CA PRO A 30 5.29 -36.28 3.42
C PRO A 30 4.34 -36.67 2.29
N TYR A 31 3.34 -35.84 2.00
CA TYR A 31 2.32 -36.09 0.98
C TYR A 31 2.84 -35.85 -0.44
N VAL A 32 3.81 -34.95 -0.60
CA VAL A 32 4.45 -34.70 -1.90
C VAL A 32 5.45 -35.80 -2.26
N ARG A 33 6.18 -36.37 -1.28
CA ARG A 33 7.30 -37.31 -1.52
C ARG A 33 6.94 -38.79 -1.35
N ASN A 34 6.04 -39.15 -0.43
CA ASN A 34 5.86 -40.53 0.03
C ASN A 34 4.48 -41.12 -0.33
N GLY A 35 4.03 -40.92 -1.58
CA GLY A 35 2.87 -41.65 -2.12
C GLY A 35 1.58 -40.85 -2.30
N GLY A 36 1.60 -39.52 -2.10
CA GLY A 36 0.42 -38.68 -2.33
C GLY A 36 -0.52 -38.61 -1.13
N ILE A 37 -1.64 -37.92 -1.31
CA ILE A 37 -2.75 -37.87 -0.35
C ILE A 37 -3.59 -39.13 -0.56
N SER A 38 -3.61 -40.03 0.42
CA SER A 38 -4.22 -41.35 0.27
C SER A 38 -5.61 -41.45 0.88
N ASN A 39 -5.95 -40.55 1.81
CA ASN A 39 -7.21 -40.56 2.53
C ASN A 39 -7.66 -39.14 2.94
N LEU A 40 -8.85 -39.04 3.54
CA LEU A 40 -9.42 -37.76 3.97
C LEU A 40 -8.64 -37.09 5.11
N ALA A 41 -7.99 -37.86 5.99
CA ALA A 41 -7.17 -37.32 7.07
C ALA A 41 -5.91 -36.64 6.52
N ASP A 42 -5.23 -37.26 5.55
CA ASP A 42 -4.10 -36.66 4.83
C ASP A 42 -4.53 -35.34 4.15
N LEU A 43 -5.70 -35.34 3.49
CA LEU A 43 -6.23 -34.17 2.81
C LEU A 43 -6.50 -33.03 3.81
N HIS A 44 -7.08 -33.36 4.95
CA HIS A 44 -7.36 -32.40 6.01
C HIS A 44 -6.07 -31.85 6.63
N GLU A 45 -5.04 -32.67 6.82
CA GLU A 45 -3.76 -32.20 7.34
C GLU A 45 -3.09 -31.20 6.38
N VAL A 46 -3.09 -31.50 5.08
CA VAL A 46 -2.64 -30.57 4.04
C VAL A 46 -3.43 -29.26 4.07
N GLN A 47 -4.75 -29.32 4.20
CA GLN A 47 -5.60 -28.13 4.34
C GLN A 47 -5.26 -27.31 5.59
N GLN A 48 -4.92 -27.94 6.72
CA GLN A 48 -4.53 -27.23 7.94
C GLN A 48 -3.21 -26.49 7.76
N HIS A 49 -2.22 -27.11 7.13
CA HIS A 49 -0.94 -26.47 6.82
C HIS A 49 -1.13 -25.28 5.85
N ALA A 50 -1.91 -25.47 4.80
CA ALA A 50 -2.24 -24.41 3.83
C ALA A 50 -2.99 -23.26 4.51
N SER A 51 -4.02 -23.56 5.30
CA SER A 51 -4.80 -22.56 6.02
C SER A 51 -3.94 -21.71 6.95
N LYS A 52 -2.99 -22.33 7.67
CA LYS A 52 -2.04 -21.60 8.51
C LYS A 52 -1.19 -20.62 7.69
N TYR A 53 -0.66 -21.06 6.55
CA TYR A 53 0.17 -20.21 5.69
C TYR A 53 -0.61 -19.04 5.08
N PHE A 54 -1.73 -19.32 4.41
CA PHE A 54 -2.50 -18.27 3.75
C PHE A 54 -3.11 -17.28 4.75
N ASN A 55 -3.58 -17.75 5.91
CA ASN A 55 -4.07 -16.85 6.96
C ASN A 55 -2.96 -15.97 7.54
N THR A 56 -1.73 -16.49 7.67
CA THR A 56 -0.58 -15.66 8.06
C THR A 56 -0.30 -14.59 7.02
N ALA A 57 -0.28 -14.95 5.72
CA ALA A 57 -0.06 -13.98 4.66
C ALA A 57 -1.11 -12.85 4.65
N VAL A 58 -2.38 -13.21 4.79
CA VAL A 58 -3.49 -12.25 4.85
C VAL A 58 -3.36 -11.34 6.07
N LYS A 59 -3.06 -11.89 7.25
CA LYS A 59 -2.87 -11.11 8.48
C LYS A 59 -1.70 -10.14 8.37
N LEU A 60 -0.58 -10.57 7.79
CA LEU A 60 0.58 -9.69 7.59
C LEU A 60 0.24 -8.53 6.66
N VAL A 61 -0.40 -8.82 5.52
CA VAL A 61 -0.84 -7.79 4.57
C VAL A 61 -1.88 -6.85 5.18
N GLN A 62 -2.80 -7.35 6.02
CA GLN A 62 -3.77 -6.50 6.71
C GLN A 62 -3.13 -5.51 7.70
N LYS A 63 -1.98 -5.85 8.28
CA LYS A 63 -1.22 -4.94 9.16
C LYS A 63 -0.49 -3.85 8.36
N VAL A 64 -0.31 -4.03 7.06
CA VAL A 64 0.26 -3.03 6.17
C VAL A 64 -0.84 -2.05 5.75
N ASP A 65 -0.70 -0.79 6.16
CA ASP A 65 -1.57 0.28 5.68
C ASP A 65 -1.29 0.54 4.20
N LEU A 66 -2.24 0.11 3.34
CA LEU A 66 -2.16 0.26 1.89
C LEU A 66 -1.96 1.72 1.43
N CYS A 67 -2.41 2.69 2.23
CA CYS A 67 -2.26 4.11 1.95
C CYS A 67 -0.84 4.61 2.25
N LYS A 68 -0.12 3.97 3.17
CA LYS A 68 1.27 4.31 3.53
C LYS A 68 2.30 3.63 2.63
N LEU A 69 1.90 2.62 1.85
CA LEU A 69 2.76 1.99 0.85
C LEU A 69 3.17 2.96 -0.28
N ASP A 70 2.36 3.97 -0.58
CA ASP A 70 2.72 5.00 -1.57
C ASP A 70 3.94 5.82 -1.17
N ASP A 71 4.22 5.93 0.14
CA ASP A 71 5.35 6.67 0.70
C ASP A 71 6.67 5.88 0.63
N ASN A 72 6.60 4.55 0.46
CA ASN A 72 7.78 3.68 0.33
C ASN A 72 7.64 2.73 -0.87
N LYS A 73 7.91 3.25 -2.06
CA LYS A 73 7.78 2.53 -3.34
C LYS A 73 8.63 1.25 -3.39
N THR A 74 9.84 1.26 -2.84
CA THR A 74 10.72 0.09 -2.83
C THR A 74 10.09 -1.04 -2.02
N PHE A 75 9.57 -0.73 -0.83
CA PHE A 75 8.85 -1.71 -0.04
C PHE A 75 7.57 -2.18 -0.75
N ALA A 76 6.81 -1.28 -1.35
CA ALA A 76 5.57 -1.64 -2.04
C ALA A 76 5.80 -2.62 -3.20
N ILE A 77 6.87 -2.41 -3.98
CA ILE A 77 7.28 -3.32 -5.06
C ILE A 77 7.72 -4.69 -4.51
N SER A 78 8.53 -4.71 -3.44
CA SER A 78 8.95 -5.95 -2.79
C SER A 78 7.74 -6.75 -2.27
N LEU A 79 6.85 -6.07 -1.54
CA LEU A 79 5.64 -6.67 -0.98
C LEU A 79 4.71 -7.20 -2.08
N ALA A 80 4.62 -6.50 -3.23
CA ALA A 80 3.87 -7.00 -4.37
C ALA A 80 4.47 -8.29 -4.95
N GLY A 81 5.81 -8.41 -4.95
CA GLY A 81 6.51 -9.64 -5.29
C GLY A 81 6.15 -10.79 -4.34
N ASP A 82 6.17 -10.55 -3.03
CA ASP A 82 5.79 -11.56 -2.03
C ASP A 82 4.32 -11.96 -2.14
N CYS A 83 3.44 -10.98 -2.32
CA CYS A 83 2.02 -11.20 -2.56
C CYS A 83 1.78 -12.06 -3.80
N ARG A 84 2.52 -11.81 -4.89
CA ARG A 84 2.47 -12.65 -6.10
C ARG A 84 2.88 -14.08 -5.79
N ALA A 85 3.99 -14.29 -5.09
CA ALA A 85 4.44 -15.63 -4.71
C ALA A 85 3.41 -16.37 -3.85
N VAL A 86 2.67 -15.67 -2.99
CA VAL A 86 1.54 -16.24 -2.23
C VAL A 86 0.42 -16.69 -3.17
N LEU A 87 0.01 -15.88 -4.15
CA LEU A 87 -1.04 -16.26 -5.11
C LEU A 87 -0.63 -17.40 -6.03
N GLU A 88 0.63 -17.43 -6.48
CA GLU A 88 1.17 -18.56 -7.27
C GLU A 88 1.14 -19.86 -6.45
N THR A 89 1.60 -19.80 -5.19
CA THR A 89 1.52 -20.96 -4.26
C THR A 89 0.07 -21.38 -4.01
N TYR A 90 -0.87 -20.43 -4.00
CA TYR A 90 -2.30 -20.71 -3.84
C TYR A 90 -2.89 -21.46 -5.04
N LEU A 91 -2.50 -21.09 -6.27
CA LEU A 91 -2.92 -21.76 -7.49
C LEU A 91 -2.44 -23.22 -7.52
N GLU A 92 -1.15 -23.44 -7.21
CA GLU A 92 -0.59 -24.81 -7.12
C GLU A 92 -1.28 -25.65 -6.06
N TYR A 93 -1.53 -25.07 -4.88
CA TYR A 93 -2.29 -25.72 -3.81
C TYR A 93 -3.71 -26.07 -4.26
N TYR A 94 -4.40 -25.15 -4.94
CA TYR A 94 -5.76 -25.38 -5.43
C TYR A 94 -5.81 -26.54 -6.43
N ASP A 95 -4.89 -26.57 -7.40
CA ASP A 95 -4.81 -27.63 -8.40
C ASP A 95 -4.53 -29.00 -7.74
N MET A 96 -3.62 -29.04 -6.76
CA MET A 96 -3.36 -30.22 -5.96
C MET A 96 -4.63 -30.67 -5.21
N MET A 97 -5.36 -29.75 -4.59
CA MET A 97 -6.57 -30.09 -3.85
C MET A 97 -7.68 -30.65 -4.76
N VAL A 98 -7.93 -30.01 -5.92
CA VAL A 98 -8.92 -30.49 -6.89
C VAL A 98 -8.56 -31.88 -7.41
N ALA A 99 -7.28 -32.13 -7.71
CA ALA A 99 -6.82 -33.45 -8.16
C ALA A 99 -7.07 -34.53 -7.09
N ASN A 100 -6.78 -34.23 -5.82
CA ASN A 100 -6.94 -35.20 -4.73
C ASN A 100 -8.41 -35.42 -4.33
N ILE A 101 -9.26 -34.40 -4.38
CA ILE A 101 -10.71 -34.56 -4.19
C ILE A 101 -11.28 -35.52 -5.23
N LYS A 102 -10.86 -35.37 -6.50
CA LYS A 102 -11.25 -36.27 -7.58
C LYS A 102 -10.71 -37.69 -7.37
N HIS A 103 -9.44 -37.83 -6.97
CA HIS A 103 -8.83 -39.13 -6.71
C HIS A 103 -9.53 -39.90 -5.59
N LEU A 104 -9.85 -39.21 -4.50
CA LEU A 104 -10.51 -39.76 -3.31
C LEU A 104 -12.04 -39.90 -3.48
N LYS A 105 -12.59 -39.49 -4.64
CA LYS A 105 -14.03 -39.50 -4.93
C LYS A 105 -14.86 -38.76 -3.87
N ILE A 106 -14.30 -37.67 -3.34
CA ILE A 106 -15.00 -36.83 -2.37
C ILE A 106 -15.96 -35.92 -3.15
N ASP A 107 -17.16 -35.77 -2.63
CA ASP A 107 -18.12 -34.80 -3.15
C ASP A 107 -17.57 -33.36 -2.96
N PRO A 108 -17.35 -32.60 -4.05
CA PRO A 108 -16.83 -31.25 -3.99
C PRO A 108 -17.68 -30.29 -3.14
N ASP A 109 -18.99 -30.53 -3.05
CA ASP A 109 -19.91 -29.66 -2.31
C ASP A 109 -19.70 -29.77 -0.79
N ASN A 110 -19.06 -30.84 -0.34
CA ASN A 110 -18.71 -31.06 1.07
C ASN A 110 -17.35 -30.46 1.46
N ILE A 111 -16.61 -29.85 0.52
CA ILE A 111 -15.30 -29.24 0.78
C ILE A 111 -15.25 -27.78 0.33
N VAL A 112 -15.04 -26.89 1.29
CA VAL A 112 -14.73 -25.48 1.00
C VAL A 112 -13.25 -25.33 0.68
N LEU A 113 -12.92 -25.13 -0.59
CA LEU A 113 -11.53 -24.99 -1.08
C LEU A 113 -10.97 -23.57 -0.97
N TYR A 114 -11.85 -22.57 -0.88
CA TYR A 114 -11.45 -21.17 -0.88
C TYR A 114 -12.38 -20.32 -0.02
N SER A 115 -11.82 -19.25 0.54
CA SER A 115 -12.60 -18.16 1.13
C SER A 115 -12.80 -17.09 0.07
N LYS A 116 -14.05 -16.65 -0.16
CA LYS A 116 -14.40 -15.65 -1.18
C LYS A 116 -13.57 -14.37 -1.04
N ASP A 117 -13.37 -13.89 0.18
CA ASP A 117 -12.71 -12.60 0.43
C ASP A 117 -11.27 -12.74 0.95
N GLY A 118 -10.80 -13.97 1.15
CA GLY A 118 -9.57 -14.26 1.89
C GLY A 118 -8.32 -13.60 1.29
N LEU A 119 -8.23 -13.52 -0.04
CA LEU A 119 -7.03 -13.05 -0.75
C LEU A 119 -7.19 -11.64 -1.36
N SER A 120 -8.32 -10.97 -1.12
CA SER A 120 -8.66 -9.70 -1.79
C SER A 120 -7.62 -8.60 -1.58
N ASN A 121 -7.07 -8.43 -0.38
CA ASN A 121 -6.04 -7.42 -0.13
C ASN A 121 -4.70 -7.74 -0.81
N ILE A 122 -4.34 -9.03 -0.90
CA ILE A 122 -3.14 -9.49 -1.61
C ILE A 122 -3.27 -9.16 -3.11
N GLN A 123 -4.43 -9.44 -3.69
CA GLN A 123 -4.76 -9.09 -5.09
C GLN A 123 -4.71 -7.57 -5.34
N ARG A 124 -5.22 -6.75 -4.40
CA ARG A 124 -5.16 -5.27 -4.50
C ARG A 124 -3.73 -4.74 -4.52
N ILE A 125 -2.84 -5.28 -3.68
CA ILE A 125 -1.42 -4.89 -3.66
C ILE A 125 -0.77 -5.18 -5.00
N ILE A 126 -0.97 -6.39 -5.53
CA ILE A 126 -0.39 -6.80 -6.82
C ILE A 126 -0.88 -5.87 -7.93
N LYS A 127 -2.19 -5.61 -8.01
CA LYS A 127 -2.75 -4.70 -9.03
C LYS A 127 -2.19 -3.28 -8.94
N LYS A 128 -1.97 -2.75 -7.74
CA LYS A 128 -1.51 -1.36 -7.55
C LYS A 128 -0.03 -1.19 -7.83
N TYR A 129 0.80 -2.16 -7.45
CA TYR A 129 2.26 -1.98 -7.42
C TYR A 129 3.03 -2.89 -8.40
N SER A 130 2.36 -3.75 -9.17
CA SER A 130 2.97 -4.53 -10.25
C SER A 130 2.59 -3.97 -11.62
N SER A 131 3.37 -4.34 -12.65
CA SER A 131 3.05 -4.01 -14.03
C SER A 131 1.82 -4.78 -14.53
N LYS A 132 1.17 -4.25 -15.57
CA LYS A 132 -0.10 -4.76 -16.10
C LYS A 132 0.00 -6.20 -16.61
N ASP A 133 1.09 -6.52 -17.30
CA ASP A 133 1.42 -7.86 -17.77
C ASP A 133 1.45 -8.89 -16.63
N ILE A 134 2.01 -8.52 -15.47
CA ILE A 134 2.08 -9.42 -14.30
C ILE A 134 0.68 -9.71 -13.75
N TYR A 135 -0.09 -8.68 -13.39
CA TYR A 135 -1.37 -8.93 -12.72
C TYR A 135 -2.44 -9.48 -13.66
N THR A 136 -2.40 -9.17 -14.96
CA THR A 136 -3.38 -9.71 -15.94
C THR A 136 -3.17 -11.21 -16.18
N ALA A 137 -1.92 -11.68 -16.19
CA ALA A 137 -1.62 -13.11 -16.25
C ALA A 137 -2.21 -13.85 -15.04
N ILE A 138 -2.04 -13.30 -13.83
CA ILE A 138 -2.59 -13.90 -12.60
C ILE A 138 -4.12 -13.89 -12.61
N ILE A 139 -4.76 -12.81 -13.07
CA ILE A 139 -6.22 -12.76 -13.23
C ILE A 139 -6.71 -13.89 -14.14
N ALA A 140 -6.06 -14.09 -15.29
CA ALA A 140 -6.44 -15.15 -16.22
C ALA A 140 -6.33 -16.56 -15.59
N GLU A 141 -5.30 -16.82 -14.79
CA GLU A 141 -5.13 -18.08 -14.05
C GLU A 141 -6.20 -18.30 -12.96
N PHE A 142 -6.63 -17.22 -12.29
CA PHE A 142 -7.74 -17.28 -11.32
C PHE A 142 -9.08 -17.51 -12.01
N GLU A 143 -9.36 -16.77 -13.10
CA GLU A 143 -10.60 -16.89 -13.86
C GLU A 143 -10.76 -18.28 -14.49
N SER A 144 -9.69 -18.86 -15.04
CA SER A 144 -9.70 -20.21 -15.62
C SER A 144 -10.09 -21.29 -14.61
N ARG A 145 -9.79 -21.06 -13.32
CA ARG A 145 -10.13 -21.92 -12.18
C ARG A 145 -11.42 -21.50 -11.46
N LYS A 146 -12.14 -20.50 -11.97
CA LYS A 146 -13.33 -19.91 -11.34
C LYS A 146 -13.08 -19.42 -9.90
N LEU A 147 -11.85 -18.95 -9.62
CA LEU A 147 -11.47 -18.41 -8.33
C LEU A 147 -11.89 -16.93 -8.20
N PRO A 148 -12.12 -16.43 -6.98
CA PRO A 148 -12.47 -15.02 -6.75
C PRO A 148 -11.38 -14.05 -7.20
N ILE A 149 -11.78 -12.99 -7.90
CA ILE A 149 -10.89 -11.92 -8.40
C ILE A 149 -11.25 -10.55 -7.83
N ASP A 150 -12.06 -10.49 -6.76
CA ASP A 150 -12.65 -9.24 -6.24
C ASP A 150 -11.60 -8.19 -5.86
N GLY A 151 -10.44 -8.62 -5.36
CA GLY A 151 -9.34 -7.71 -5.06
C GLY A 151 -8.65 -7.13 -6.31
N PHE A 152 -8.76 -7.79 -7.46
CA PHE A 152 -8.32 -7.26 -8.75
C PHE A 152 -9.36 -6.35 -9.39
N THR A 153 -10.65 -6.43 -9.03
CA THR A 153 -11.69 -5.59 -9.63
C THR A 153 -11.91 -4.32 -8.82
N ILE A 154 -11.87 -4.41 -7.48
CA ILE A 154 -12.08 -3.26 -6.59
C ILE A 154 -10.85 -2.35 -6.60
N GLY A 155 -11.04 -1.07 -6.95
CA GLY A 155 -10.00 -0.06 -6.88
C GLY A 155 -9.45 0.12 -5.47
N THR A 156 -8.17 0.46 -5.33
CA THR A 156 -7.58 0.73 -4.01
C THR A 156 -8.28 1.91 -3.34
N PRO A 157 -8.47 1.87 -2.00
CA PRO A 157 -9.13 2.94 -1.27
C PRO A 157 -8.42 4.27 -1.55
N MET A 158 -9.21 5.26 -1.95
CA MET A 158 -8.72 6.57 -2.33
C MET A 158 -8.33 7.36 -1.08
N ASN A 159 -7.16 8.01 -1.08
CA ASN A 159 -6.70 8.82 0.06
C ASN A 159 -7.47 10.15 0.12
N TRP A 160 -8.68 10.11 0.71
CA TRP A 160 -9.58 11.26 0.82
C TRP A 160 -8.95 12.45 1.54
N LYS A 161 -8.08 12.21 2.53
CA LYS A 161 -7.36 13.27 3.23
C LYS A 161 -6.52 14.09 2.25
N LEU A 162 -5.77 13.41 1.40
CA LEU A 162 -4.90 14.03 0.39
C LEU A 162 -5.72 14.86 -0.61
N ILE A 163 -6.84 14.31 -1.08
CA ILE A 163 -7.73 14.98 -2.04
C ILE A 163 -8.39 16.22 -1.44
N VAL A 164 -8.94 16.11 -0.22
CA VAL A 164 -9.59 17.24 0.46
C VAL A 164 -8.57 18.35 0.73
N THR A 165 -7.34 18.01 1.14
CA THR A 165 -6.27 19.00 1.32
C THR A 165 -5.91 19.71 0.01
N ALA A 166 -5.80 18.98 -1.11
CA ALA A 166 -5.54 19.58 -2.41
C ALA A 166 -6.67 20.54 -2.84
N ILE A 167 -7.93 20.13 -2.66
CA ILE A 167 -9.11 20.95 -3.00
C ILE A 167 -9.16 22.23 -2.18
N ILE A 168 -8.95 22.15 -0.86
CA ILE A 168 -8.94 23.32 0.02
C ILE A 168 -7.82 24.27 -0.38
N GLY A 169 -6.60 23.75 -0.61
CA GLY A 169 -5.46 24.56 -1.03
C GLY A 169 -5.71 25.28 -2.36
N PHE A 170 -6.30 24.59 -3.34
CA PHE A 170 -6.65 25.17 -4.63
C PHE A 170 -7.75 26.24 -4.52
N LEU A 171 -8.81 25.99 -3.74
CA LEU A 171 -9.87 26.97 -3.50
C LEU A 171 -9.32 28.23 -2.83
N SER A 172 -8.52 28.08 -1.77
CA SER A 172 -7.88 29.21 -1.09
C SER A 172 -6.96 29.99 -2.03
N PHE A 173 -6.20 29.29 -2.90
CA PHE A 173 -5.36 29.92 -3.91
C PHE A 173 -6.18 30.81 -4.86
N CYS A 174 -7.28 30.29 -5.40
CA CYS A 174 -8.16 31.06 -6.28
C CYS A 174 -8.75 32.28 -5.57
N ILE A 175 -9.13 32.16 -4.30
CA ILE A 175 -9.67 33.27 -3.50
C ILE A 175 -8.62 34.37 -3.34
N PHE A 176 -7.41 34.05 -2.89
CA PHE A 176 -6.37 35.07 -2.68
C PHE A 176 -5.85 35.67 -3.99
N LEU A 177 -5.80 34.88 -5.07
CA LEU A 177 -5.52 35.40 -6.41
C LEU A 177 -6.58 36.42 -6.83
N SER A 178 -7.86 36.11 -6.62
CA SER A 178 -8.98 36.99 -6.96
C SER A 178 -8.94 38.28 -6.16
N ILE A 179 -8.68 38.21 -4.86
CA ILE A 179 -8.51 39.40 -4.00
C ILE A 179 -7.35 40.26 -4.51
N THR A 180 -6.22 39.65 -4.86
CA THR A 180 -5.05 40.37 -5.37
C THR A 180 -5.33 41.10 -6.69
N LEU A 181 -6.12 40.49 -7.59
CA LEU A 181 -6.44 41.06 -8.90
C LEU A 181 -7.56 42.11 -8.84
N LEU A 182 -8.51 41.97 -7.91
CA LEU A 182 -9.74 42.78 -7.87
C LEU A 182 -9.71 43.92 -6.85
N MET A 183 -8.77 43.91 -5.88
CA MET A 183 -8.61 44.99 -4.89
C MET A 183 -7.32 45.78 -5.14
N PRO A 184 -7.36 46.86 -5.95
CA PRO A 184 -6.18 47.68 -6.25
C PRO A 184 -5.71 48.55 -5.06
N ASP A 185 -6.60 48.87 -4.12
CA ASP A 185 -6.34 49.83 -3.02
C ASP A 185 -5.88 49.17 -1.71
N LEU A 186 -5.14 48.07 -1.80
CA LEU A 186 -4.59 47.41 -0.62
C LEU A 186 -3.42 48.20 -0.03
N ASN A 187 -3.39 48.39 1.28
CA ASN A 187 -2.23 48.97 1.95
C ASN A 187 -1.03 47.98 1.94
N GLU A 188 0.18 48.48 2.22
CA GLU A 188 1.40 47.65 2.18
C GLU A 188 1.37 46.43 3.12
N PHE A 189 0.73 46.55 4.27
CA PHE A 189 0.56 45.42 5.20
C PHE A 189 -0.41 44.36 4.63
N GLN A 190 -1.52 44.80 4.04
CA GLN A 190 -2.52 43.94 3.41
C GLN A 190 -1.95 43.22 2.19
N LYS A 191 -1.18 43.92 1.34
CA LYS A 191 -0.46 43.30 0.21
C LYS A 191 0.48 42.19 0.67
N LYS A 192 1.29 42.44 1.72
CA LYS A 192 2.18 41.41 2.28
C LYS A 192 1.41 40.22 2.86
N MET A 193 0.34 40.47 3.60
CA MET A 193 -0.52 39.41 4.15
C MET A 193 -1.16 38.56 3.06
N ILE A 194 -1.78 39.18 2.05
CA ILE A 194 -2.46 38.48 0.95
C ILE A 194 -1.47 37.70 0.11
N SER A 195 -0.30 38.27 -0.20
CA SER A 195 0.79 37.55 -0.87
C SER A 195 1.21 36.32 -0.06
N SER A 196 1.48 36.47 1.24
CA SER A 196 1.82 35.34 2.11
C SER A 196 0.75 34.23 2.09
N LEU A 197 -0.53 34.60 2.19
CA LEU A 197 -1.65 33.66 2.13
C LEU A 197 -1.81 32.99 0.76
N TYR A 198 -1.56 33.72 -0.33
CA TYR A 198 -1.53 33.18 -1.69
C TYR A 198 -0.45 32.12 -1.85
N PHE A 199 0.79 32.42 -1.43
CA PHE A 199 1.90 31.47 -1.49
C PHE A 199 1.70 30.28 -0.56
N MET A 200 1.11 30.49 0.62
CA MET A 200 0.74 29.41 1.54
C MET A 200 -0.31 28.49 0.92
N SER A 201 -1.33 29.04 0.28
CA SER A 201 -2.39 28.27 -0.37
C SER A 201 -1.87 27.48 -1.56
N ALA A 202 -1.00 28.09 -2.37
CA ALA A 202 -0.27 27.40 -3.42
C ALA A 202 0.54 26.22 -2.86
N ALA A 203 1.31 26.46 -1.79
CA ALA A 203 2.11 25.44 -1.12
C ALA A 203 1.26 24.29 -0.57
N VAL A 204 0.13 24.57 0.07
CA VAL A 204 -0.79 23.55 0.58
C VAL A 204 -1.42 22.76 -0.57
N GLY A 205 -1.90 23.44 -1.62
CA GLY A 205 -2.55 22.81 -2.76
C GLY A 205 -1.62 21.90 -3.56
N ILE A 206 -0.35 22.29 -3.70
CA ILE A 206 0.65 21.46 -4.40
C ILE A 206 1.32 20.43 -3.49
N SER A 207 1.34 20.63 -2.16
CA SER A 207 2.07 19.75 -1.25
C SER A 207 1.75 18.25 -1.42
N PRO A 208 0.50 17.80 -1.64
CA PRO A 208 0.20 16.41 -1.96
C PRO A 208 1.00 15.78 -3.11
N PHE A 209 1.40 16.59 -4.10
CA PHE A 209 2.06 16.13 -5.33
C PHE A 209 3.58 16.23 -5.27
N ILE A 210 4.12 17.00 -4.33
CA ILE A 210 5.56 17.31 -4.24
C ILE A 210 6.15 17.05 -2.85
N ALA A 211 5.32 16.67 -1.85
CA ALA A 211 5.75 16.57 -0.45
C ALA A 211 6.96 15.64 -0.25
N ASN A 212 7.01 14.55 -1.01
CA ASN A 212 8.10 13.57 -0.92
C ASN A 212 9.39 13.99 -1.68
N ASN A 213 9.36 15.12 -2.42
CA ASN A 213 10.47 15.56 -3.26
C ASN A 213 11.17 16.85 -2.78
N ILE A 214 10.60 17.57 -1.80
CA ILE A 214 11.18 18.83 -1.31
C ILE A 214 11.58 18.67 0.16
N LYS A 215 12.89 18.64 0.39
CA LYS A 215 13.50 18.71 1.72
C LYS A 215 14.35 19.97 1.80
N VAL A 216 13.98 20.89 2.68
CA VAL A 216 14.75 22.11 2.96
C VAL A 216 15.52 21.88 4.24
N ASN A 217 16.85 21.87 4.13
CA ASN A 217 17.75 21.90 5.28
C ASN A 217 18.39 23.28 5.34
N GLY A 218 18.15 24.00 6.43
CA GLY A 218 18.68 25.33 6.66
C GLY A 218 19.36 25.44 8.02
N LYS A 219 20.27 26.40 8.13
CA LYS A 219 20.78 26.89 9.42
C LYS A 219 20.19 28.27 9.67
N MET A 220 19.43 28.42 10.75
CA MET A 220 18.95 29.72 11.22
C MET A 220 19.80 30.15 12.41
N VAL A 221 20.31 31.38 12.39
CA VAL A 221 21.00 31.98 13.54
C VAL A 221 20.05 32.95 14.21
N PHE A 222 19.66 32.67 15.46
CA PHE A 222 18.81 33.56 16.24
C PHE A 222 19.51 33.89 17.56
N ARG A 223 19.79 35.19 17.78
CA ARG A 223 20.47 35.71 18.99
C ARG A 223 21.77 34.96 19.36
N GLY A 224 22.61 34.66 18.36
CA GLY A 224 23.91 34.00 18.57
C GLY A 224 23.86 32.47 18.69
N SER A 225 22.67 31.86 18.62
CA SER A 225 22.49 30.41 18.63
C SER A 225 22.14 29.88 17.24
N GLU A 226 22.85 28.85 16.77
CA GLU A 226 22.56 28.17 15.49
C GLU A 226 21.50 27.06 15.68
N PHE A 227 20.43 27.13 14.90
CA PHE A 227 19.38 26.12 14.83
C PHE A 227 19.41 25.45 13.45
N LYS A 228 19.46 24.12 13.42
CA LYS A 228 19.23 23.36 12.19
C LYS A 228 17.72 23.21 11.99
N VAL A 229 17.20 23.74 10.90
CA VAL A 229 15.79 23.59 10.51
C VAL A 229 15.74 22.62 9.34
N SER A 230 15.02 21.51 9.51
CA SER A 230 14.69 20.58 8.43
C SER A 230 13.18 20.60 8.24
N ALA A 231 12.73 21.02 7.06
CA ALA A 231 11.33 20.99 6.68
C ALA A 231 11.15 20.11 5.44
N ILE A 232 10.02 19.40 5.39
CA ILE A 232 9.67 18.50 4.28
C ILE A 232 8.29 18.91 3.76
N GLY A 233 8.08 18.80 2.46
CA GLY A 233 6.82 19.04 1.79
C GLY A 233 6.24 20.44 1.98
N GLY A 234 4.97 20.56 2.36
CA GLY A 234 4.26 21.86 2.38
C GLY A 234 4.95 22.93 3.26
N LEU A 235 5.56 22.52 4.37
CA LEU A 235 6.32 23.41 5.26
C LEU A 235 7.64 23.86 4.60
N ALA A 236 8.27 23.00 3.81
CA ALA A 236 9.47 23.33 3.06
C ALA A 236 9.18 24.36 1.96
N THR A 237 8.07 24.18 1.24
CA THR A 237 7.59 25.14 0.24
C THR A 237 7.27 26.50 0.86
N LEU A 238 6.69 26.54 2.06
CA LEU A 238 6.43 27.76 2.81
C LEU A 238 7.70 28.51 3.19
N ILE A 239 8.72 27.80 3.66
CA ILE A 239 10.02 28.41 4.00
C ILE A 239 10.68 29.00 2.75
N VAL A 240 10.65 28.26 1.63
CA VAL A 240 11.21 28.74 0.35
C VAL A 240 10.46 29.97 -0.17
N SER A 241 9.13 29.96 -0.15
CA SER A 241 8.34 31.11 -0.61
C SER A 241 8.55 32.34 0.28
N PHE A 242 8.71 32.15 1.59
CA PHE A 242 9.04 33.27 2.48
C PHE A 242 10.45 33.81 2.24
N ILE A 243 11.45 32.95 2.01
CA ILE A 243 12.82 33.38 1.65
C ILE A 243 12.81 34.18 0.34
N ILE A 244 12.10 33.71 -0.69
CA ILE A 244 12.00 34.40 -1.99
C ILE A 244 11.35 35.78 -1.86
N GLN A 245 10.45 35.99 -0.89
CA GLN A 245 9.81 37.29 -0.66
C GLN A 245 10.68 38.28 0.13
N VAL A 246 11.71 37.80 0.84
CA VAL A 246 12.58 38.60 1.71
C VAL A 246 13.89 39.00 1.00
N ILE A 247 14.28 38.27 -0.05
CA ILE A 247 15.38 38.62 -0.98
C ILE A 247 14.85 39.61 -2.02
#